data_AF-A4A6V6-F1
#
_entry.id   AF-A4A6V6-F1
#
_cell.length_a   1.000
_cell.length_b   1.000
_cell.length_c   1.000
_cell.angle_alpha   90.00
_cell.angle_beta   90.00
_cell.angle_gamma   90.00
#
_symmetry.space_group_name_H-M   'P 1'
#
loop_
_entity.id
_entity.type
_entity.pdbx_description
1 polymer ?
#
loop_
_entity_poly.entity_id
_entity_poly.type
_entity_poly.pdbx_seq_one_letter_code
_entity_poly.pdbx_strand_id
1 'polypeptide(L)'
;MALIAFDTLGCVQRLTEAGMDEKIATAQAQVMAETFIHNAEQLVTRDYLDERLRFEFASQDLRLEPRFARLEQTQRVHSVLLAIITASTVIPFLQSIFAALSP
;
A
#
# COMPACT_ATOMS: atom_id res chain seq x y z
N MET A 1 3.77 -0.20 -24.38
CA MET A 1 3.02 -1.45 -24.10
C MET A 1 3.18 -2.37 -25.30
N ALA A 2 4.09 -3.34 -25.22
CA ALA A 2 3.99 -4.49 -26.11
C ALA A 2 3.01 -5.45 -25.42
N LEU A 3 1.76 -5.45 -25.86
CA LEU A 3 0.88 -6.59 -25.61
C LEU A 3 1.65 -7.78 -26.19
N ILE A 4 2.14 -8.69 -25.35
CA ILE A 4 2.78 -9.90 -25.85
C ILE A 4 1.64 -10.67 -26.52
N ALA A 5 1.53 -10.52 -27.84
CA ALA A 5 0.52 -11.20 -28.62
C ALA A 5 0.74 -12.70 -28.43
N PHE A 6 -0.34 -13.43 -28.14
CA PHE A 6 -0.26 -14.87 -27.98
C PHE A 6 0.17 -15.50 -29.32
N ASP A 7 1.35 -16.14 -29.33
CA ASP A 7 1.88 -16.81 -30.51
C ASP A 7 1.19 -18.17 -30.71
N THR A 8 0.12 -18.15 -31.49
CA THR A 8 -0.66 -19.33 -31.85
C THR A 8 0.18 -20.35 -32.61
N LEU A 9 1.06 -19.91 -33.51
CA LEU A 9 1.83 -20.80 -34.38
C LEU A 9 2.86 -21.60 -33.57
N GLY A 10 3.61 -20.90 -32.70
CA GLY A 10 4.53 -21.55 -31.77
C GLY A 10 3.83 -22.40 -30.71
N CYS A 11 2.56 -22.12 -30.40
CA CYS A 11 1.74 -22.99 -29.55
C CYS A 11 1.36 -24.29 -30.28
N VAL A 12 0.90 -24.22 -31.53
CA VAL A 12 0.59 -25.40 -32.35
C VAL A 12 1.81 -26.28 -32.50
N GLN A 13 2.97 -25.72 -32.87
CA GLN A 13 4.20 -26.50 -33.00
C GLN A 13 4.55 -27.28 -31.73
N ARG A 14 4.51 -26.63 -30.56
CA ARG A 14 4.81 -27.30 -29.28
C ARG A 14 3.81 -28.40 -28.93
N LEU A 15 2.53 -28.20 -29.25
CA LEU A 15 1.51 -29.21 -29.00
C LEU A 15 1.69 -30.41 -29.95
N THR A 16 2.02 -30.16 -31.22
CA THR A 16 2.31 -31.22 -32.19
C THR A 16 3.60 -31.99 -31.84
N GLU A 17 4.65 -31.30 -31.40
CA GLU A 17 5.88 -31.92 -30.89
C GLU A 17 5.65 -32.79 -29.65
N ALA A 18 4.66 -32.44 -28.83
CA ALA A 18 4.22 -33.23 -27.69
C ALA A 18 3.35 -34.45 -28.08
N GLY A 19 3.14 -34.69 -29.39
CA GLY A 19 2.41 -35.84 -29.92
C GLY A 19 0.90 -35.59 -30.11
N MET A 20 0.44 -34.35 -30.01
CA MET A 20 -0.95 -33.99 -30.30
C MET A 20 -1.18 -33.94 -31.81
N ASP A 21 -2.33 -34.44 -32.28
CA ASP A 21 -2.70 -34.31 -33.68
C ASP A 21 -2.80 -32.83 -34.08
N GLU A 22 -2.27 -32.48 -35.26
CA GLU A 22 -2.15 -31.09 -35.72
C GLU A 22 -3.48 -30.34 -35.72
N LYS A 23 -4.59 -31.02 -36.03
CA LYS A 23 -5.92 -30.40 -36.02
C LYS A 23 -6.38 -30.06 -34.60
N ILE A 24 -6.06 -30.93 -33.64
CA ILE A 24 -6.38 -30.72 -32.22
C ILE A 24 -5.48 -29.62 -31.65
N ALA A 25 -4.17 -29.66 -31.96
CA ALA A 25 -3.22 -28.63 -31.58
C ALA A 25 -3.63 -27.24 -32.07
N THR A 26 -4.10 -27.16 -33.32
CA THR A 26 -4.60 -25.91 -33.93
C THR A 26 -5.85 -25.39 -33.24
N ALA A 27 -6.85 -26.25 -33.03
CA ALA A 27 -8.08 -25.88 -32.32
C ALA A 27 -7.80 -25.42 -30.89
N GLN A 28 -6.88 -26.10 -30.20
CA GLN A 28 -6.53 -25.77 -28.82
C GLN A 28 -5.74 -24.45 -28.70
N ALA A 29 -4.79 -24.20 -29.61
CA ALA A 29 -4.08 -22.92 -29.66
C ALA A 29 -5.01 -21.74 -29.95
N GLN A 30 -6.02 -21.94 -30.81
CA GLN A 30 -7.04 -20.92 -31.10
C GLN A 30 -7.92 -20.61 -29.88
N VAL A 31 -8.42 -21.63 -29.19
CA VAL A 31 -9.22 -21.44 -27.96
C VAL A 31 -8.41 -20.74 -26.86
N MET A 32 -7.14 -21.10 -26.70
CA MET A 32 -6.24 -20.43 -25.75
C MET A 32 -6.02 -18.96 -26.12
N ALA A 33 -5.82 -18.65 -27.40
CA ALA A 33 -5.66 -17.28 -27.86
C ALA A 33 -6.92 -16.44 -27.62
N GLU A 34 -8.10 -16.98 -27.93
CA GLU A 34 -9.39 -16.32 -27.73
C GLU A 34 -9.64 -16.04 -26.24
N THR A 35 -9.37 -17.02 -25.38
CA THR A 35 -9.51 -16.87 -23.92
C THR A 35 -8.50 -15.86 -23.36
N PHE A 36 -7.26 -15.85 -23.88
CA PHE A 36 -6.24 -14.90 -23.47
C PHE A 36 -6.61 -13.47 -23.86
N ILE A 37 -7.13 -13.25 -25.08
CA ILE A 37 -7.60 -11.93 -25.53
C ILE A 37 -8.76 -11.44 -24.67
N HIS A 38 -9.73 -12.32 -24.34
CA HIS A 38 -10.84 -11.97 -23.46
C HIS A 38 -10.38 -11.55 -22.05
N ASN A 39 -9.33 -12.20 -21.51
CA ASN A 39 -8.79 -11.86 -20.20
C ASN A 39 -7.72 -10.75 -20.26
N ALA A 40 -7.15 -10.45 -21.43
CA ALA A 40 -6.10 -9.44 -21.58
C ALA A 40 -6.58 -8.02 -21.28
N GLU A 41 -7.87 -7.73 -21.51
CA GLU A 41 -8.47 -6.46 -21.10
C GLU A 41 -8.55 -6.30 -19.57
N GLN A 42 -8.54 -7.41 -18.83
CA GLN A 42 -8.51 -7.43 -17.36
C GLN A 42 -7.09 -7.50 -16.79
N LEU A 43 -6.08 -7.74 -17.63
CA LEU A 43 -4.69 -7.80 -17.19
C LEU A 43 -4.16 -6.40 -16.94
N VAL A 44 -3.98 -6.07 -15.67
CA VAL A 44 -3.32 -4.83 -15.28
C VAL A 44 -1.82 -4.97 -15.51
N THR A 45 -1.22 -4.05 -16.27
CA THR A 45 0.23 -4.07 -16.48
C THR A 45 0.97 -3.69 -15.20
N ARG A 46 2.18 -4.23 -15.03
CA ARG A 46 3.04 -3.87 -13.90
C ARG A 46 3.24 -2.35 -13.81
N ASP A 47 3.49 -1.71 -14.95
CA ASP A 47 3.75 -0.28 -15.00
C ASP A 47 2.51 0.55 -14.63
N TYR A 48 1.30 0.12 -15.05
CA TYR A 48 0.06 0.75 -14.60
C TYR A 48 -0.17 0.59 -13.10
N LEU A 49 0.07 -0.61 -12.55
CA LEU A 49 -0.02 -0.84 -11.10
C LEU A 49 0.96 0.06 -10.35
N ASP A 50 2.21 0.12 -10.79
CA ASP A 50 3.27 0.90 -10.14
C ASP A 50 2.95 2.40 -10.15
N GLU A 51 2.47 2.93 -11.27
CA GLU A 51 2.05 4.33 -11.38
C GLU A 51 0.81 4.62 -10.54
N ARG A 52 -0.18 3.72 -10.53
CA ARG A 52 -1.39 3.87 -9.72
C ARG A 52 -1.08 3.80 -8.22
N LEU A 53 -0.22 2.88 -7.80
CA LEU A 53 0.25 2.73 -6.42
C LEU A 53 1.02 3.98 -5.97
N ARG A 54 1.95 4.48 -6.80
CA ARG A 54 2.67 5.72 -6.51
C ARG A 54 1.74 6.92 -6.33
N PHE A 55 0.75 7.07 -7.21
CA PHE A 55 -0.24 8.13 -7.11
C PHE A 55 -1.05 8.03 -5.81
N GLU A 56 -1.53 6.84 -5.47
CA GLU A 56 -2.37 6.61 -4.30
C GLU A 56 -1.58 6.75 -2.99
N PHE A 57 -0.29 6.36 -2.96
CA PHE A 57 0.56 6.59 -1.79
C PHE A 57 0.90 8.07 -1.61
N ALA A 58 1.22 8.78 -2.69
CA ALA A 58 1.47 10.22 -2.62
C ALA A 58 0.23 11.01 -2.16
N SER A 59 -0.96 10.59 -2.60
CA SER A 59 -2.22 11.22 -2.16
C SER A 59 -2.52 10.95 -0.69
N GLN A 60 -2.17 9.76 -0.18
CA GLN A 60 -2.30 9.41 1.23
C GLN A 60 -1.33 10.20 2.12
N ASP A 61 -0.07 10.32 1.73
CA ASP A 61 0.93 11.11 2.47
C ASP A 61 0.47 12.57 2.62
N LEU A 62 0.00 13.19 1.53
CA LEU A 62 -0.52 14.57 1.58
C LEU A 62 -1.72 14.74 2.52
N ARG A 63 -2.50 13.68 2.75
CA ARG A 63 -3.67 13.72 3.62
C ARG A 63 -3.34 13.41 5.08
N LEU A 64 -2.34 12.56 5.32
CA LEU A 64 -1.96 12.11 6.65
C LEU A 64 -1.00 13.08 7.33
N GLU A 65 -0.02 13.60 6.60
CA GLU A 65 0.99 14.53 7.12
C GLU A 65 0.40 15.74 7.87
N PRO A 66 -0.56 16.51 7.30
CA PRO A 66 -1.13 17.65 8.01
C PRO A 66 -1.97 17.25 9.24
N ARG A 67 -2.51 16.03 9.27
CA ARG A 67 -3.28 15.53 10.41
C ARG A 67 -2.34 15.16 11.56
N PHE A 68 -1.23 14.49 11.27
CA PHE A 68 -0.21 14.17 12.25
C PHE A 68 0.45 15.43 12.81
N ALA A 69 0.83 16.39 11.95
CA ALA A 69 1.39 17.67 12.40
C ALA A 69 0.45 18.43 13.35
N ARG A 70 -0.86 18.42 13.06
CA ARG A 70 -1.87 19.02 13.95
C ARG A 70 -1.98 18.28 15.29
N LEU A 71 -1.97 16.95 15.27
CA LEU A 71 -2.02 16.11 16.48
C LEU A 71 -0.82 16.37 17.38
N GLU A 72 0.40 16.42 16.82
CA GLU A 72 1.61 16.74 17.56
C GLU A 72 1.56 18.12 18.21
N GLN A 73 1.05 19.11 17.48
CA GLN A 73 0.90 20.47 18.01
C GLN A 73 -0.08 20.51 19.18
N THR A 74 -1.26 19.89 19.04
CA THR A 74 -2.25 19.80 20.13
C THR A 74 -1.69 19.03 21.33
N GLN A 75 -0.99 17.92 21.09
CA GLN A 75 -0.37 17.12 22.15
C GLN A 75 0.71 17.92 22.89
N ARG A 76 1.53 18.71 22.19
CA ARG A 76 2.54 19.57 22.80
C ARG A 76 1.90 20.61 23.72
N VAL A 77 0.81 21.22 23.29
CA VAL A 77 0.05 22.18 24.13
C VAL A 77 -0.49 21.48 25.38
N HIS A 78 -1.11 20.31 25.24
CA HIS A 78 -1.63 19.54 26.37
C HIS A 78 -0.51 19.11 27.34
N SER A 79 0.63 18.67 26.82
CA SER A 79 1.78 18.28 27.63
C SER A 79 2.35 19.45 28.42
N VAL A 80 2.43 20.64 27.81
CA VAL A 80 2.91 21.85 28.50
C VAL A 80 1.91 22.29 29.57
N LEU A 81 0.61 22.29 29.25
CA LEU A 81 -0.43 22.68 30.20
C LEU A 81 -0.48 21.73 31.41
N LEU A 82 -0.39 20.42 31.17
CA LEU A 82 -0.26 19.43 32.24
C LEU A 82 1.00 19.67 33.08
N ALA A 83 2.15 19.91 32.45
CA ALA A 83 3.38 20.21 33.18
C ALA A 83 3.26 21.43 34.11
N ILE A 84 2.57 22.49 33.67
CA ILE A 84 2.32 23.67 34.49
C ILE A 84 1.40 23.34 35.68
N ILE A 85 0.31 22.61 35.45
CA ILE A 85 -0.62 22.21 36.52
C ILE A 85 0.08 21.30 37.53
N THR A 86 0.85 20.33 37.05
CA THR A 86 1.65 19.44 37.91
C THR A 86 2.68 20.24 38.71
N ALA A 87 3.40 21.18 38.10
CA ALA A 87 4.34 22.03 38.84
C ALA A 87 3.63 22.88 39.91
N SER A 88 2.48 23.48 39.57
CA SER A 88 1.67 24.30 40.49
C SER A 88 1.16 23.52 41.70
N THR A 89 0.93 22.22 41.57
CA THR A 89 0.33 21.39 42.64
C THR A 89 1.37 20.57 43.40
N VAL A 90 2.34 19.98 42.71
CA VAL A 90 3.34 19.09 43.29
C VAL A 90 4.40 19.87 44.06
N ILE A 91 4.82 21.05 43.57
CA ILE A 91 5.80 21.88 44.28
C ILE A 91 5.30 22.31 45.67
N PRO A 92 4.11 22.91 45.84
CA PRO A 92 3.64 23.28 47.17
C PRO A 92 3.33 22.07 48.04
N PHE A 93 2.93 20.94 47.47
CA PHE A 93 2.75 19.69 48.21
C PHE A 93 4.07 19.14 48.78
N LEU A 94 5.15 19.21 48.00
CA LEU A 94 6.48 18.85 48.51
C LEU A 94 6.97 19.84 49.56
N GLN A 95 6.70 21.14 49.40
CA GLN A 95 7.03 22.15 50.41
C GLN A 95 6.27 21.93 51.72
N SER A 96 4.98 21.56 51.68
CA SER A 96 4.20 21.32 52.89
C SER A 96 4.68 20.08 53.64
N ILE A 97 5.05 19.01 52.92
CA ILE A 97 5.66 17.81 53.51
C ILE A 97 7.04 18.13 54.10
N PHE A 98 7.89 18.86 53.37
CA PHE A 98 9.20 19.26 53.89
C PHE A 98 9.10 20.17 55.11
N ALA A 99 8.15 21.11 55.12
CA ALA A 99 7.88 21.98 56.27
C ALA A 99 7.36 21.18 57.47
N ALA A 100 6.57 20.13 57.26
CA ALA A 100 6.09 19.25 58.32
C ALA A 100 7.18 18.28 58.84
N LEU A 101 8.21 18.00 58.05
CA LEU A 101 9.30 17.07 58.39
C LEU A 101 10.56 17.78 58.90
N SER A 102 10.67 19.10 58.71
CA SER A 102 11.69 19.95 59.34
C SER A 102 11.24 20.29 60.78
N PRO A 103 11.90 19.76 61.83
CA PRO A 103 11.55 20.03 63.22
C PRO A 103 11.84 21.48 63.65
#